data_AF-A0A7Z9MLX8-F1
#
_entry.id   AF-A0A7Z9MLX8-F1
#
_cell.length_a   1.000
_cell.length_b   1.000
_cell.length_c   1.000
_cell.angle_alpha   90.00
_cell.angle_beta   90.00
_cell.angle_gamma   90.00
#
_symmetry.space_group_name_H-M   'P 1'
#
loop_
_entity.id
_entity.type
_entity.pdbx_description
1 polymer ?
#
loop_
_entity_poly.entity_id
_entity_poly.type
_entity_poly.pdbx_seq_one_letter_code
_entity_poly.pdbx_strand_id
1 'polypeptide(L)'
;MMQLSSTMLSPDEDDWIALFNGSDLTGWTPKIRGNELGEDPGGTFRVESGLLTVGYESYETFGERFGHLFYADPFSHYQLLVEYRFIGEQVTDGPDWAFKNSGVMFHAQNPNSMLLEQDFPISLELQLLGGNGTDARRF
;
A
#
# COMPACT_ATOMS: atom_id res chain seq x y z
N MET A 1 28.43 1.26 -11.76
CA MET A 1 28.64 1.99 -10.50
C MET A 1 27.98 3.34 -10.68
N MET A 2 26.82 3.55 -10.06
CA MET A 2 26.04 4.78 -10.18
C MET A 2 25.45 5.03 -8.79
N GLN A 3 25.85 6.13 -8.17
CA GLN A 3 25.27 6.62 -6.91
C GLN A 3 24.01 7.41 -7.26
N LEU A 4 22.93 7.20 -6.49
CA LEU A 4 21.79 8.09 -6.48
C LEU A 4 21.73 8.76 -5.11
N SER A 5 21.79 10.09 -5.16
CA SER A 5 21.60 11.00 -4.02
C SER A 5 20.12 11.16 -3.74
N SER A 6 19.78 11.41 -2.48
CA SER A 6 18.46 11.92 -2.08
C SER A 6 18.13 13.19 -2.87
N THR A 7 16.98 13.21 -3.53
CA THR A 7 16.40 14.43 -4.06
C THR A 7 15.98 15.31 -2.88
N MET A 8 16.72 16.39 -2.64
CA MET A 8 16.21 17.51 -1.84
C MET A 8 15.27 18.29 -2.76
N LEU A 9 13.99 18.35 -2.40
CA LEU A 9 13.00 19.18 -3.09
C LEU A 9 13.45 20.65 -3.04
N SER A 10 13.41 21.33 -4.18
CA SER A 10 13.82 22.73 -4.31
C SER A 10 12.76 23.67 -3.71
N PRO A 11 13.13 24.86 -3.21
CA PRO A 11 12.28 25.72 -2.37
C PRO A 11 11.16 26.47 -3.11
N ASP A 12 10.76 26.03 -4.30
CA ASP A 12 9.69 26.61 -5.12
C ASP A 12 8.47 25.65 -5.28
N GLU A 13 8.38 24.57 -4.47
CA GLU A 13 7.29 23.57 -4.46
C GLU A 13 6.43 23.65 -3.17
N ASP A 14 6.01 24.86 -2.80
CA ASP A 14 5.59 25.26 -1.44
C ASP A 14 4.40 24.54 -0.75
N ASP A 15 3.73 23.54 -1.34
CA ASP A 15 2.54 22.91 -0.73
C ASP A 15 2.56 21.36 -0.63
N TRP A 16 3.65 20.67 -1.00
CA TRP A 16 3.71 19.21 -0.85
C TRP A 16 4.08 18.79 0.57
N ILE A 17 3.26 17.91 1.15
CA ILE A 17 3.57 17.22 2.41
C ILE A 17 3.99 15.77 2.13
N ALA A 18 5.06 15.33 2.78
CA ALA A 18 5.46 13.93 2.73
C ALA A 18 4.58 13.11 3.69
N LEU A 19 3.76 12.21 3.15
CA LEU A 19 2.93 11.31 3.96
C LEU A 19 3.74 10.14 4.56
N PHE A 20 4.82 9.75 3.91
CA PHE A 20 5.73 8.71 4.38
C PHE A 20 7.10 9.30 4.70
N ASN A 21 7.61 9.00 5.89
CA ASN A 21 8.85 9.58 6.40
C ASN A 21 10.12 8.85 5.94
N GLY A 22 9.99 7.70 5.27
CA GLY A 22 11.14 6.90 4.81
C GLY A 22 11.82 6.06 5.88
N SER A 23 11.35 6.04 7.12
CA SER A 23 11.98 5.30 8.23
C SER A 23 11.07 4.26 8.88
N ASP A 24 9.79 4.58 9.04
CA ASP A 24 8.84 3.77 9.79
C ASP A 24 7.39 4.10 9.38
N LEU A 25 6.43 3.40 10.02
CA LEU A 25 5.00 3.56 9.75
C LEU A 25 4.33 4.57 10.70
N THR A 26 5.07 5.53 11.27
CA THR A 26 4.46 6.58 12.10
C THR A 26 3.42 7.35 11.29
N GLY A 27 2.20 7.46 11.83
CA GLY A 27 1.07 8.07 11.12
C GLY A 27 0.32 7.12 10.20
N TRP A 28 0.66 5.82 10.19
CA TRP A 28 -0.02 4.80 9.42
C TRP A 28 -0.57 3.70 10.32
N THR A 29 -1.79 3.25 10.03
CA THR A 29 -2.48 2.20 10.81
C THR A 29 -2.90 1.06 9.88
N PRO A 30 -2.43 -0.18 10.11
CA PRO A 30 -2.87 -1.33 9.33
C PRO A 30 -4.29 -1.75 9.73
N LYS A 31 -5.07 -2.17 8.75
CA LYS A 31 -6.32 -2.91 8.93
C LYS A 31 -6.27 -4.12 8.02
N ILE A 32 -6.15 -5.30 8.61
CA ILE A 32 -6.15 -6.57 7.90
C ILE A 32 -7.44 -7.31 8.26
N ARG A 33 -8.08 -7.94 7.27
CA ARG A 33 -9.25 -8.79 7.52
C ARG A 33 -8.94 -9.86 8.57
N GLY A 34 -9.83 -10.03 9.53
CA GLY A 34 -9.69 -11.01 10.62
C GLY A 34 -8.72 -10.61 11.74
N ASN A 35 -8.13 -9.40 11.68
CA ASN A 35 -7.27 -8.86 12.73
C ASN A 35 -7.85 -7.55 13.29
N GLU A 36 -7.54 -7.25 14.55
CA GLU A 36 -7.94 -5.98 15.16
C GLU A 36 -7.27 -4.79 14.45
N LEU A 37 -7.85 -3.60 14.59
CA LEU A 37 -7.28 -2.40 13.98
C LEU A 37 -5.89 -2.11 14.58
N GLY A 38 -4.89 -1.93 13.73
CA GLY A 38 -3.50 -1.71 14.14
C GLY A 38 -2.67 -2.99 14.26
N GLU A 39 -3.28 -4.17 14.15
CA GLU A 39 -2.55 -5.43 14.18
C GLU A 39 -2.07 -5.86 12.79
N ASP A 40 -0.77 -6.18 12.69
CA ASP A 40 -0.14 -6.76 11.51
C ASP A 40 0.85 -7.87 11.93
N PRO A 41 0.37 -9.04 12.37
CA PRO A 41 1.23 -10.11 12.87
C PRO A 41 2.11 -10.73 11.78
N GLY A 42 1.73 -10.59 10.51
CA GLY A 42 2.51 -11.09 9.38
C GLY A 42 3.58 -10.09 8.90
N GLY A 43 3.58 -8.85 9.37
CA GLY A 43 4.45 -7.81 8.80
C GLY A 43 4.14 -7.57 7.32
N THR A 44 2.85 -7.56 6.99
CA THR A 44 2.30 -7.24 5.67
C THR A 44 2.81 -5.88 5.21
N PHE A 45 2.79 -4.90 6.11
CA PHE A 45 3.28 -3.55 5.90
C PHE A 45 4.57 -3.34 6.67
N ARG A 46 5.60 -2.90 5.97
CA ARG A 46 6.94 -2.71 6.55
C ARG A 46 7.73 -1.66 5.80
N VAL A 47 8.83 -1.21 6.40
CA VAL A 47 9.78 -0.31 5.75
C VAL A 47 11.04 -1.07 5.41
N GLU A 48 11.38 -1.13 4.13
CA GLU A 48 12.58 -1.80 3.62
C GLU A 48 13.39 -0.84 2.75
N SER A 49 14.65 -0.61 3.11
CA SER A 49 15.55 0.29 2.38
C SER A 49 14.95 1.70 2.13
N GLY A 50 14.18 2.20 3.10
CA GLY A 50 13.52 3.50 3.03
C GLY A 50 12.25 3.54 2.20
N LEU A 51 11.67 2.38 1.84
CA LEU A 51 10.45 2.27 1.06
C LEU A 51 9.34 1.61 1.89
N LEU A 52 8.13 2.15 1.82
CA LEU A 52 6.93 1.46 2.26
C LEU A 52 6.71 0.23 1.38
N THR A 53 6.74 -0.95 1.98
CA THR A 53 6.68 -2.23 1.30
C THR A 53 5.47 -3.01 1.81
N VAL A 54 4.71 -3.56 0.85
CA VAL A 54 3.53 -4.40 1.11
C VAL A 54 3.80 -5.77 0.53
N GLY A 55 3.68 -6.82 1.33
CA GLY A 55 3.92 -8.19 0.87
C GLY A 55 3.48 -9.24 1.88
N TYR A 56 3.25 -10.46 1.39
CA TYR A 56 2.74 -11.58 2.17
C TYR A 56 3.78 -12.71 2.32
N GLU A 57 5.07 -12.37 2.32
CA GLU A 57 6.17 -13.35 2.29
C GLU A 57 6.26 -14.22 3.56
N SER A 58 5.66 -13.76 4.67
CA SER A 58 5.55 -14.49 5.93
C SER A 58 4.32 -15.41 6.02
N TYR A 59 3.46 -15.40 5.00
CA TYR A 59 2.20 -16.14 4.98
C TYR A 59 2.38 -17.47 4.22
N GLU A 60 1.86 -18.56 4.78
CA GLU A 60 1.82 -19.84 4.07
C GLU A 60 0.82 -19.81 2.91
N THR A 61 -0.35 -19.21 3.15
CA THR A 61 -1.41 -18.96 2.17
C THR A 61 -2.03 -17.58 2.40
N PHE A 62 -2.68 -17.02 1.37
CA PHE A 62 -3.31 -15.70 1.47
C PHE A 62 -4.39 -15.62 2.56
N GLY A 63 -5.21 -16.67 2.69
CA GLY A 63 -6.22 -16.79 3.75
C GLY A 63 -7.21 -15.61 3.82
N GLU A 64 -7.52 -15.00 2.68
CA GLU A 64 -8.36 -13.79 2.57
C GLU A 64 -7.86 -12.61 3.43
N ARG A 65 -6.55 -12.54 3.71
CA ARG A 65 -5.96 -11.50 4.56
C ARG A 65 -5.81 -10.18 3.81
N PHE A 66 -6.89 -9.65 3.27
CA PHE A 66 -6.91 -8.35 2.62
C PHE A 66 -6.44 -7.26 3.60
N GLY A 67 -5.30 -6.67 3.29
CA GLY A 67 -4.65 -5.63 4.08
C GLY A 67 -4.80 -4.24 3.47
N HIS A 68 -5.13 -3.27 4.32
CA HIS A 68 -5.17 -1.84 4.00
C HIS A 68 -4.33 -1.06 4.99
N LEU A 69 -3.65 -0.02 4.54
CA LEU A 69 -2.85 0.86 5.39
C LEU A 69 -3.40 2.28 5.33
N PHE A 70 -3.87 2.79 6.46
CA PHE A 70 -4.54 4.09 6.55
C PHE A 70 -3.58 5.15 7.05
N TYR A 71 -3.48 6.27 6.34
CA TYR A 71 -2.83 7.47 6.86
C TYR A 71 -3.72 8.14 7.91
N ALA A 72 -3.11 8.70 8.96
CA ALA A 72 -3.79 9.20 10.14
C ALA A 72 -4.77 10.34 9.85
N ASP A 73 -4.39 11.28 8.97
CA ASP A 73 -5.18 12.49 8.72
C ASP A 73 -6.06 12.35 7.48
N PRO A 74 -7.36 12.72 7.56
CA PRO A 74 -8.23 12.77 6.40
C PRO A 74 -8.00 14.03 5.57
N PHE A 75 -8.00 13.88 4.25
CA PHE A 75 -7.95 14.99 3.28
C PHE A 75 -9.24 15.08 2.47
N SER A 76 -9.62 16.30 2.06
CA SER A 76 -10.82 16.54 1.24
C SER A 76 -10.51 16.96 -0.19
N HIS A 77 -9.51 17.83 -0.40
CA HIS A 77 -9.11 18.33 -1.71
C HIS A 77 -7.58 18.30 -1.76
N TYR A 78 -7.04 17.46 -2.63
CA TYR A 78 -5.60 17.21 -2.68
C TYR A 78 -5.18 16.72 -4.05
N GLN A 79 -3.89 16.84 -4.32
CA GLN A 79 -3.19 16.08 -5.33
C GLN A 79 -2.36 15.02 -4.59
N LEU A 80 -2.33 13.81 -5.12
CA LEU A 80 -1.55 12.73 -4.55
C LEU A 80 -0.51 12.28 -5.56
N LEU A 81 0.76 12.31 -5.16
CA LEU A 81 1.88 11.77 -5.91
C LEU A 81 2.34 10.47 -5.23
N VAL A 82 2.35 9.38 -6.00
CA VAL A 82 2.84 8.08 -5.55
C VAL A 82 3.77 7.52 -6.62
N GLU A 83 4.99 7.16 -6.21
CA GLU A 83 5.89 6.33 -7.01
C GLU A 83 5.82 4.89 -6.49
N TYR A 84 5.65 3.94 -7.40
CA TYR A 84 5.50 2.54 -7.02
C TYR A 84 6.23 1.60 -7.98
N ARG A 85 6.51 0.39 -7.50
CA ARG A 85 6.96 -0.74 -8.30
C ARG A 85 6.42 -2.04 -7.69
N PHE A 86 6.20 -3.04 -8.54
CA PHE A 86 5.89 -4.38 -8.06
C PHE A 86 7.18 -5.15 -7.77
N ILE A 87 7.19 -5.87 -6.66
CA ILE A 87 8.27 -6.76 -6.22
C ILE A 87 7.68 -8.10 -5.78
N GLY A 88 8.54 -9.09 -5.59
CA GLY A 88 8.15 -10.39 -5.06
C GLY A 88 7.26 -11.19 -6.01
N GLU A 89 6.71 -12.27 -5.46
CA GLU A 89 5.79 -13.19 -6.12
C GLU A 89 4.47 -13.23 -5.35
N GLN A 90 3.39 -13.62 -6.02
CA GLN A 90 2.09 -13.76 -5.38
C GLN A 90 2.13 -14.91 -4.36
N VAL A 91 1.59 -14.68 -3.16
CA VAL A 91 1.41 -15.71 -2.14
C VAL A 91 0.44 -16.80 -2.63
N THR A 92 0.67 -18.04 -2.19
CA THR A 92 -0.21 -19.18 -2.46
C THR A 92 -1.66 -18.88 -2.09
N ASP A 93 -2.61 -19.37 -2.91
CA ASP A 93 -4.05 -19.13 -2.76
C ASP A 93 -4.48 -17.65 -2.79
N GLY A 94 -3.60 -16.78 -3.29
CA GLY A 94 -3.98 -15.43 -3.68
C GLY A 94 -4.98 -15.46 -4.85
N PRO A 95 -5.89 -14.48 -4.95
CA PRO A 95 -6.85 -14.45 -6.06
C PRO A 95 -6.17 -14.40 -7.43
N ASP A 96 -6.70 -15.08 -8.44
CA ASP A 96 -6.08 -15.13 -9.80
C ASP A 96 -5.84 -13.74 -10.42
N TRP A 97 -6.66 -12.75 -10.04
CA TRP A 97 -6.56 -11.36 -10.49
C TRP A 97 -5.53 -10.52 -9.72
N ALA A 98 -4.99 -11.04 -8.61
CA ALA A 98 -4.12 -10.30 -7.69
C ALA A 98 -2.62 -10.41 -8.03
N PHE A 99 -2.28 -10.97 -9.19
CA PHE A 99 -0.90 -10.94 -9.68
C PHE A 99 -0.45 -9.49 -9.91
N LYS A 100 0.58 -9.06 -9.18
CA LYS A 100 1.08 -7.66 -9.19
C LYS A 100 -0.06 -6.65 -9.09
N ASN A 101 -0.78 -6.76 -7.98
CA ASN A 101 -1.98 -5.98 -7.72
C ASN A 101 -1.82 -5.18 -6.43
N SER A 102 -2.17 -3.91 -6.50
CA SER A 102 -2.32 -3.02 -5.36
C SER A 102 -3.31 -1.92 -5.76
N GLY A 103 -3.63 -1.03 -4.84
CA GLY A 103 -4.45 0.14 -5.14
C GLY A 103 -4.16 1.29 -4.20
N VAL A 104 -4.66 2.47 -4.58
CA VAL A 104 -4.79 3.61 -3.68
C VAL A 104 -6.27 3.86 -3.46
N MET A 105 -6.70 3.83 -2.20
CA MET A 105 -8.08 4.05 -1.79
C MET A 105 -8.28 5.53 -1.42
N PHE A 106 -9.15 6.22 -2.14
CA PHE A 106 -9.50 7.63 -1.91
C PHE A 106 -10.85 7.73 -1.21
N HIS A 107 -10.99 8.77 -0.37
CA HIS A 107 -12.21 9.05 0.39
C HIS A 107 -12.74 7.79 1.09
N ALA A 108 -11.82 7.07 1.73
CA ALA A 108 -12.09 5.78 2.32
C ALA A 108 -12.86 5.90 3.64
N GLN A 109 -13.67 4.89 3.91
CA GLN A 109 -14.28 4.65 5.21
C GLN A 109 -13.26 4.78 6.35
N ASN A 110 -13.66 5.39 7.46
CA ASN A 110 -12.83 5.44 8.65
C ASN A 110 -12.50 4.00 9.13
N PRO A 111 -11.22 3.66 9.36
CA PRO A 111 -10.84 2.29 9.70
C PRO A 111 -11.47 1.78 11.01
N ASN A 112 -11.83 2.67 11.94
CA ASN A 112 -12.51 2.29 13.18
C ASN A 112 -13.96 1.83 12.98
N SER A 113 -14.58 2.10 11.82
CA SER A 113 -15.92 1.64 11.49
C SER A 113 -15.93 0.43 10.56
N MET A 114 -14.76 -0.02 10.09
CA MET A 114 -14.66 -1.24 9.31
C MET A 114 -14.90 -2.46 10.21
N LEU A 115 -15.64 -3.44 9.69
CA LEU A 115 -15.87 -4.69 10.41
C LEU A 115 -14.58 -5.52 10.46
N LEU A 116 -14.49 -6.43 11.43
CA LEU A 116 -13.34 -7.34 11.59
C LEU A 116 -13.04 -8.10 10.29
N GLU A 117 -14.07 -8.70 9.70
CA GLU A 117 -14.03 -9.51 8.48
C GLU A 117 -14.32 -8.71 7.20
N GLN A 118 -14.24 -7.37 7.24
CA GLN A 118 -14.45 -6.56 6.05
C GLN A 118 -13.21 -6.57 5.15
N ASP A 119 -13.39 -6.98 3.89
CA ASP A 119 -12.30 -7.15 2.94
C ASP A 119 -11.72 -5.81 2.45
N PHE A 120 -12.56 -4.82 2.19
CA PHE A 120 -12.17 -3.52 1.62
C PHE A 120 -12.92 -2.36 2.30
N PRO A 121 -12.29 -1.19 2.50
CA PRO A 121 -13.02 0.01 2.91
C PRO A 121 -13.99 0.44 1.82
N ILE A 122 -15.13 0.99 2.22
CA ILE A 122 -16.01 1.71 1.28
C ILE A 122 -15.21 2.94 0.79
N SER A 123 -14.81 2.93 -0.48
CA SER A 123 -13.87 3.90 -1.04
C SER A 123 -13.93 3.95 -2.57
N LEU A 124 -13.26 4.94 -3.16
CA LEU A 124 -12.87 4.91 -4.57
C LEU A 124 -11.46 4.32 -4.68
N GLU A 125 -11.18 3.52 -5.69
CA GLU A 125 -9.86 2.91 -5.86
C GLU A 125 -9.22 3.32 -7.20
N LEU A 126 -7.97 3.80 -7.14
CA LEU A 126 -7.09 3.79 -8.29
C LEU A 126 -6.30 2.50 -8.27
N GLN A 127 -6.65 1.63 -9.21
CA GLN A 127 -6.05 0.33 -9.36
C GLN A 127 -4.61 0.43 -9.87
N LEU A 128 -3.69 -0.27 -9.20
CA LEU A 128 -2.33 -0.51 -9.68
C LEU A 128 -2.23 -1.97 -10.13
N LEU A 129 -2.04 -2.18 -11.43
CA LEU A 129 -1.86 -3.52 -12.02
C LEU A 129 -0.55 -3.63 -12.76
N GLY A 130 0.12 -4.77 -12.58
CA GLY A 130 1.30 -5.16 -13.33
C GLY A 130 1.02 -6.35 -14.25
N GLY A 131 1.57 -6.32 -15.46
CA GLY A 131 1.54 -7.50 -16.33
C GLY A 131 2.47 -8.62 -15.82
N ASN A 132 2.23 -9.85 -16.30
CA ASN A 132 3.08 -11.03 -16.03
C ASN A 132 4.52 -10.88 -16.55
N GLY A 133 4.80 -9.88 -17.39
CA GLY A 133 6.13 -9.62 -17.94
C GLY A 133 6.51 -10.56 -19.08
N THR A 134 5.63 -11.49 -19.45
CA THR A 134 5.80 -12.42 -20.56
C THR A 134 4.88 -12.07 -21.72
N ASP A 135 3.62 -11.75 -21.43
CA ASP A 135 2.63 -11.44 -22.46
C ASP A 135 2.72 -9.97 -22.89
N ALA A 136 2.34 -9.74 -24.15
CA ALA A 136 2.28 -8.39 -24.69
C ALA A 136 1.25 -7.54 -23.91
N ARG A 137 1.70 -6.38 -23.43
CA ARG A 137 0.81 -5.37 -22.86
C ARG A 137 -0.08 -4.85 -23.99
N ARG A 138 -1.40 -4.96 -23.81
CA ARG A 138 -2.37 -4.34 -24.72
C ARG A 138 -2.75 -2.99 -24.13
N PHE A 139 -2.56 -1.93 -24.92
CA PHE A 139 -3.00 -0.57 -24.62
C PHE A 139 -4.39 -0.35 -25.21
#